data_AF-A0A9P6CE40-F1
#
_entry.id   AF-A0A9P6CE40-F1
#
_cell.length_a   1.000
_cell.length_b   1.000
_cell.length_c   1.000
_cell.angle_alpha   90.00
_cell.angle_beta   90.00
_cell.angle_gamma   90.00
#
_symmetry.space_group_name_H-M   'P 1'
#
loop_
_entity.id
_entity.type
_entity.pdbx_description
1 polymer ?
#
loop_
_entity_poly.entity_id
_entity_poly.type
_entity_poly.pdbx_seq_one_letter_code
_entity_poly.pdbx_strand_id
1 'polypeptide(L)'
;MTYLNRTILALLASLQQSPLMFFATSVAVLVIIAFLVAPPKAKPTDIQKLRGLSILTAWPFFTRRHDFLKLNFAKVGEQVFTFKVLQHFVTATKGEDARRDFFDNKSFNSTEGYKILMGAVPRLQDIDIKSESQDNVSWFNKNILTLFDRARLSDVLPTLFDDMQKRMDSWGKEGRIDPFKHVYDLVFQMTVRMATCRELSTDLDAVTRLQGLYWTLEKSATPTSLLLPWFPGPAKRQKEVATKGIYALLDHFVECRRTADVPTSDAIDVLLSQGNDNQNIIAVIVGVIFAGVINTGIVSCWTLLFLTHNPEWKQKVEKEVQSLIVKHTNTISSEPLHQRLAAIPISAWEDEMPVLGVVIRETIRLVLNGAALRRNVHGDLHMAGKIIPKGNFVTYPLYDAHLNSNIYTNPNEFDPDRFSPDREEDKKEKYAYLGWGAGRHPCTGMKVAKLEIKIVVALFIVGYEYDLVDSSGKHSKSLPKPDYNDIQQARPVGEPCYLKFKRVVA
;
A
#
# COMPACT_ATOMS: atom_id res chain seq x y z
N MET A 1 -41.61 -18.59 1.41
CA MET A 1 -41.33 -17.18 1.03
C MET A 1 -42.59 -16.40 0.58
N THR A 2 -43.81 -16.87 0.86
CA THR A 2 -45.04 -16.40 0.17
C THR A 2 -46.11 -15.77 1.07
N TYR A 3 -46.01 -15.87 2.40
CA TYR A 3 -46.95 -15.21 3.32
C TYR A 3 -46.47 -13.84 3.82
N LEU A 4 -45.17 -13.70 4.16
CA LEU A 4 -44.61 -12.44 4.67
C LEU A 4 -44.66 -11.28 3.64
N ASN A 5 -44.52 -11.61 2.35
CA ASN A 5 -44.58 -10.62 1.26
C ASN A 5 -45.99 -10.06 1.03
N ARG A 6 -47.06 -10.84 1.23
CA ARG A 6 -48.43 -10.36 1.05
C ARG A 6 -48.84 -9.39 2.17
N THR A 7 -48.42 -9.64 3.40
CA THR A 7 -48.72 -8.77 4.54
C THR A 7 -48.00 -7.44 4.45
N ILE A 8 -46.74 -7.43 3.99
CA ILE A 8 -45.95 -6.20 3.78
C ILE A 8 -46.52 -5.39 2.60
N LEU A 9 -46.87 -6.03 1.48
CA LEU A 9 -47.50 -5.36 0.34
C LEU A 9 -48.89 -4.81 0.67
N ALA A 10 -49.68 -5.51 1.49
CA ALA A 10 -50.97 -5.02 1.97
C ALA A 10 -50.81 -3.83 2.95
N LEU A 11 -49.79 -3.86 3.81
CA LEU A 11 -49.44 -2.72 4.68
C LEU A 11 -49.03 -1.49 3.85
N LEU A 12 -48.17 -1.68 2.84
CA LEU A 12 -47.70 -0.63 1.94
C LEU A 12 -48.84 -0.06 1.08
N ALA A 13 -49.78 -0.89 0.64
CA ALA A 13 -50.98 -0.46 -0.07
C ALA A 13 -51.95 0.33 0.84
N SER A 14 -52.08 -0.04 2.11
CA SER A 14 -52.91 0.69 3.09
C SER A 14 -52.31 2.06 3.47
N LEU A 15 -50.98 2.19 3.42
CA LEU A 15 -50.27 3.46 3.62
C LEU A 15 -50.46 4.44 2.45
N GLN A 16 -50.82 3.96 1.25
CA GLN A 16 -51.11 4.78 0.06
C GLN A 16 -52.53 5.35 0.01
N GLN A 17 -53.47 4.84 0.83
CA GLN A 17 -54.89 5.19 0.71
C GLN A 17 -55.33 6.41 1.55
N SER A 18 -54.46 6.96 2.40
CA SER A 18 -54.76 8.18 3.16
C SER A 18 -53.69 9.26 2.90
N PRO A 19 -54.04 10.38 2.25
CA PRO A 19 -53.14 11.52 2.07
C PRO A 19 -52.54 12.00 3.40
N LEU A 20 -53.29 11.84 4.49
CA LEU A 20 -52.92 12.19 5.85
C LEU A 20 -51.84 11.26 6.41
N MET A 21 -51.90 9.96 6.13
CA MET A 21 -50.85 9.01 6.51
C MET A 21 -49.57 9.24 5.71
N PHE A 22 -49.68 9.46 4.40
CA PHE A 22 -48.50 9.72 3.55
C PHE A 22 -47.79 11.02 4.00
N PHE A 23 -48.56 12.07 4.28
CA PHE A 23 -48.06 13.33 4.84
C PHE A 23 -47.43 13.10 6.23
N ALA A 24 -48.08 12.36 7.12
CA ALA A 24 -47.53 12.04 8.44
C ALA A 24 -46.22 11.23 8.37
N THR A 25 -46.11 10.24 7.49
CA THR A 25 -44.84 9.52 7.25
C THR A 25 -43.78 10.43 6.65
N SER A 26 -44.13 11.32 5.71
CA SER A 26 -43.20 12.25 5.08
C SER A 26 -42.67 13.26 6.09
N VAL A 27 -43.54 13.80 6.95
CA VAL A 27 -43.18 14.67 8.06
C VAL A 27 -42.35 13.92 9.10
N ALA A 28 -42.70 12.69 9.45
CA ALA A 28 -41.92 11.88 10.39
C ALA A 28 -40.50 11.59 9.84
N VAL A 29 -40.38 11.26 8.56
CA VAL A 29 -39.08 11.10 7.88
C VAL A 29 -38.30 12.40 7.87
N LEU A 30 -38.94 13.54 7.56
CA LEU A 30 -38.31 14.86 7.59
C LEU A 30 -37.88 15.27 9.01
N VAL A 31 -38.67 14.95 10.03
CA VAL A 31 -38.33 15.19 11.44
C VAL A 31 -37.17 14.30 11.87
N ILE A 32 -37.14 13.02 11.47
CA ILE A 32 -36.02 12.12 11.72
C ILE A 32 -34.75 12.61 11.01
N ILE A 33 -34.85 13.04 9.75
CA ILE A 33 -33.75 13.65 9.01
C ILE A 33 -33.29 14.93 9.71
N ALA A 34 -34.22 15.81 10.11
CA ALA A 34 -33.91 17.03 10.84
C ALA A 34 -33.23 16.72 12.18
N PHE A 35 -33.65 15.68 12.90
CA PHE A 35 -33.02 15.25 14.16
C PHE A 35 -31.64 14.63 13.95
N LEU A 36 -31.44 13.89 12.85
CA LEU A 36 -30.13 13.37 12.43
C LEU A 36 -29.17 14.47 11.97
N VAL A 37 -29.70 15.63 11.58
CA VAL A 37 -28.93 16.80 11.10
C VAL A 37 -28.80 17.89 12.19
N ALA A 38 -29.69 17.91 13.18
CA ALA A 38 -29.73 18.90 14.25
C ALA A 38 -28.51 18.78 15.20
N PRO A 39 -27.93 19.90 15.65
CA PRO A 39 -26.79 19.90 16.56
C PRO A 39 -27.16 19.35 17.94
N PRO A 40 -26.38 18.40 18.50
CA PRO A 40 -26.32 18.29 19.95
C PRO A 40 -25.64 19.55 20.52
N LYS A 41 -26.04 19.96 21.74
CA LYS A 41 -25.28 20.97 22.49
C LYS A 41 -23.88 20.41 22.79
N ALA A 42 -22.88 20.83 22.02
CA ALA A 42 -21.49 20.43 22.22
C ALA A 42 -20.91 21.24 23.39
N LYS A 43 -20.24 20.56 24.33
CA LYS A 43 -19.39 21.24 25.31
C LYS A 43 -18.11 21.70 24.61
N PRO A 44 -17.43 22.76 25.10
CA PRO A 44 -16.17 23.25 24.51
C PRO A 44 -15.06 22.17 24.42
N THR A 45 -15.12 21.16 25.29
CA THR A 45 -14.18 20.03 25.34
C THR A 45 -14.50 18.91 24.35
N ASP A 46 -15.64 18.95 23.67
CA ASP A 46 -16.04 17.89 22.74
C ASP A 46 -15.27 18.01 21.41
N ILE A 47 -15.00 16.86 20.77
CA ILE A 47 -14.46 16.82 19.42
C ILE A 47 -15.58 17.19 18.44
N GLN A 48 -15.30 18.10 17.49
CA GLN A 48 -16.27 18.46 16.46
C GLN A 48 -16.66 17.23 15.62
N LYS A 49 -17.97 16.94 15.56
CA LYS A 49 -18.51 15.82 14.78
C LYS A 49 -19.03 16.30 13.44
N LEU A 50 -18.58 15.69 12.35
CA LEU A 50 -19.17 15.89 11.03
C LEU A 50 -20.62 15.39 11.06
N ARG A 51 -21.54 16.24 10.59
CA ARG A 51 -22.98 15.97 10.58
C ARG A 51 -23.40 15.26 9.29
N GLY A 52 -24.61 14.71 9.30
CA GLY A 52 -25.21 14.05 8.15
C GLY A 52 -25.37 12.54 8.35
N LEU A 53 -25.98 11.91 7.35
CA LEU A 53 -26.16 10.46 7.32
C LEU A 53 -24.80 9.78 7.23
N SER A 54 -24.48 8.90 8.18
CA SER A 54 -23.15 8.28 8.33
C SER A 54 -22.56 7.76 7.02
N ILE A 55 -23.35 7.03 6.21
CA ILE A 55 -22.87 6.49 4.93
C ILE A 55 -22.52 7.61 3.96
N LEU A 56 -23.37 8.64 3.82
CA LEU A 56 -23.13 9.75 2.90
C LEU A 56 -21.96 10.61 3.35
N THR A 57 -21.86 10.91 4.65
CA THR A 57 -20.76 11.69 5.22
C THR A 57 -19.42 10.94 5.10
N ALA A 58 -19.42 9.62 5.29
CA ALA A 58 -18.21 8.81 5.18
C ALA A 58 -17.86 8.39 3.75
N TRP A 59 -18.79 8.47 2.78
CA TRP A 59 -18.56 8.00 1.41
C TRP A 59 -17.26 8.55 0.79
N PRO A 60 -16.98 9.86 0.86
CA PRO A 60 -15.75 10.41 0.30
C PRO A 60 -14.48 9.94 1.04
N PHE A 61 -14.58 9.47 2.29
CA PHE A 61 -13.44 8.86 2.97
C PHE A 61 -12.97 7.56 2.29
N PHE A 62 -13.87 6.83 1.62
CA PHE A 62 -13.54 5.58 0.94
C PHE A 62 -13.20 5.77 -0.55
N THR A 63 -13.67 6.85 -1.18
CA THR A 63 -13.40 7.13 -2.61
C THR A 63 -12.33 8.18 -2.85
N ARG A 64 -12.23 9.19 -1.97
CA ARG A 64 -11.30 10.32 -2.06
C ARG A 64 -10.75 10.68 -0.68
N ARG A 65 -10.10 9.69 -0.03
CA ARG A 65 -9.67 9.76 1.38
C ARG A 65 -8.79 10.98 1.68
N HIS A 66 -7.81 11.23 0.82
CA HIS A 66 -6.87 12.34 1.01
C HIS A 66 -7.62 13.67 0.98
N ASP A 67 -8.47 13.88 -0.04
CA ASP A 67 -9.23 15.12 -0.19
C ASP A 67 -10.25 15.29 0.94
N PHE A 68 -10.92 14.19 1.34
CA PHE A 68 -11.87 14.20 2.45
C PHE A 68 -11.20 14.68 3.75
N LEU A 69 -10.03 14.15 4.10
CA LEU A 69 -9.32 14.56 5.30
C LEU A 69 -8.89 16.04 5.20
N LYS A 70 -8.25 16.41 4.09
CA LYS A 70 -7.75 17.78 3.87
C LYS A 70 -8.85 18.84 3.93
N LEU A 71 -9.96 18.61 3.23
CA LEU A 71 -11.10 19.53 3.19
C LEU A 71 -11.78 19.65 4.55
N ASN A 72 -11.94 18.55 5.29
CA ASN A 72 -12.60 18.61 6.60
C ASN A 72 -11.72 19.26 7.67
N PHE A 73 -10.40 19.03 7.67
CA PHE A 73 -9.51 19.79 8.56
C PHE A 73 -9.55 21.29 8.26
N ALA A 74 -9.57 21.69 6.98
CA ALA A 74 -9.68 23.10 6.60
C ALA A 74 -11.02 23.72 7.03
N LYS A 75 -12.12 22.96 6.91
CA LYS A 75 -13.48 23.40 7.28
C LYS A 75 -13.68 23.51 8.80
N VAL A 76 -13.14 22.56 9.56
CA VAL A 76 -13.27 22.51 11.03
C VAL A 76 -12.37 23.56 11.68
N GLY A 77 -11.16 23.78 11.15
CA GLY A 77 -10.20 24.72 11.74
C GLY A 77 -9.49 24.20 12.99
N GLU A 78 -9.82 22.99 13.47
CA GLU A 78 -9.15 22.31 14.57
C GLU A 78 -8.18 21.22 14.07
N GLN A 79 -7.33 20.72 14.96
CA GLN A 79 -6.43 19.60 14.70
C GLN A 79 -7.11 18.23 14.80
N VAL A 80 -8.39 18.19 15.16
CA VAL A 80 -9.13 16.95 15.39
C VAL A 80 -10.59 17.11 15.02
N PHE A 81 -11.16 16.11 14.34
CA PHE A 81 -12.59 16.00 14.11
C PHE A 81 -13.01 14.53 14.11
N THR A 82 -14.31 14.26 14.30
CA THR A 82 -14.86 12.90 14.27
C THR A 82 -15.96 12.78 13.23
N PHE A 83 -16.03 11.65 12.55
CA PHE A 83 -17.14 11.30 11.68
C PHE A 83 -17.58 9.86 11.94
N LYS A 84 -18.77 9.52 11.48
CA LYS A 84 -19.38 8.22 11.74
C LYS A 84 -19.31 7.35 10.49
N VAL A 85 -18.83 6.13 10.63
CA VAL A 85 -18.83 5.06 9.62
C VAL A 85 -19.68 3.91 10.16
N LEU A 86 -20.94 3.81 9.71
CA LEU A 86 -21.93 2.88 10.26
C LEU A 86 -22.05 3.04 11.78
N GLN A 87 -21.80 1.99 12.56
CA GLN A 87 -21.77 2.04 14.03
C GLN A 87 -20.48 2.62 14.61
N HIS A 88 -19.44 2.83 13.81
CA HIS A 88 -18.12 3.21 14.28
C HIS A 88 -17.90 4.72 14.24
N PHE A 89 -17.22 5.24 15.24
CA PHE A 89 -16.68 6.60 15.23
C PHE A 89 -15.23 6.57 14.77
N VAL A 90 -14.89 7.43 13.82
CA VAL A 90 -13.54 7.62 13.30
C VAL A 90 -13.11 9.05 13.61
N THR A 91 -12.08 9.19 14.44
CA THR A 91 -11.48 10.46 14.82
C THR A 91 -10.24 10.72 13.96
N ALA A 92 -10.30 11.74 13.12
CA ALA A 92 -9.15 12.19 12.35
C ALA A 92 -8.35 13.20 13.18
N THR A 93 -7.03 13.02 13.24
CA THR A 93 -6.12 13.87 14.01
C THR A 93 -4.94 14.32 13.17
N LYS A 94 -4.42 15.52 13.43
CA LYS A 94 -3.20 16.08 12.81
C LYS A 94 -2.37 16.87 13.82
N GLY A 95 -1.16 17.29 13.45
CA GLY A 95 -0.21 17.99 14.32
C GLY A 95 0.79 17.06 15.00
N GLU A 96 1.92 17.62 15.44
CA GLU A 96 3.05 16.87 16.01
C GLU A 96 2.66 16.06 17.26
N ASP A 97 1.93 16.66 18.21
CA ASP A 97 1.53 15.97 19.43
C ASP A 97 0.64 14.76 19.13
N ALA A 98 -0.35 14.94 18.25
CA ALA A 98 -1.21 13.84 17.82
C ALA A 98 -0.42 12.77 17.06
N ARG A 99 0.54 13.18 16.22
CA ARG A 99 1.44 12.26 15.50
C ARG A 99 2.23 11.40 16.48
N ARG A 100 2.88 12.00 17.48
CA ARG A 100 3.62 11.29 18.52
C ARG A 100 2.74 10.26 19.23
N ASP A 101 1.58 10.70 19.73
CA ASP A 101 0.66 9.83 20.44
C ASP A 101 0.14 8.69 19.54
N PHE A 102 -0.15 8.97 18.27
CA PHE A 102 -0.66 7.98 17.32
C PHE A 102 0.34 6.83 17.08
N PHE A 103 1.63 7.14 16.98
CA PHE A 103 2.66 6.13 16.70
C PHE A 103 3.26 5.47 17.94
N ASP A 104 3.19 6.11 19.11
CA ASP A 104 3.76 5.59 20.37
C ASP A 104 2.76 4.90 21.29
N ASN A 105 1.47 5.20 21.19
CA ASN A 105 0.50 4.73 22.18
C ASN A 105 0.19 3.24 22.03
N LYS A 106 0.31 2.51 23.15
CA LYS A 106 0.09 1.05 23.23
C LYS A 106 -1.38 0.65 23.08
N SER A 107 -2.30 1.61 23.20
CA SER A 107 -3.74 1.39 23.11
C SER A 107 -4.23 1.17 21.68
N PHE A 108 -3.39 1.43 20.68
CA PHE A 108 -3.77 1.28 19.29
C PHE A 108 -3.54 -0.14 18.76
N ASN A 109 -4.54 -0.65 18.06
CA ASN A 109 -4.46 -1.85 17.24
C ASN A 109 -4.52 -1.47 15.75
N SER A 110 -3.48 -1.83 15.01
CA SER A 110 -3.35 -1.59 13.57
C SER A 110 -4.25 -2.47 12.73
N THR A 111 -4.28 -3.77 13.02
CA THR A 111 -5.02 -4.77 12.25
C THR A 111 -6.50 -4.46 12.22
N GLU A 112 -7.08 -4.14 13.37
CA GLU A 112 -8.49 -3.75 13.46
C GLU A 112 -8.79 -2.45 12.71
N GLY A 113 -7.87 -1.48 12.74
CA GLY A 113 -7.98 -0.21 12.02
C GLY A 113 -8.14 -0.40 10.51
N TYR A 114 -7.21 -1.12 9.89
CA TYR A 114 -7.22 -1.37 8.45
C TYR A 114 -8.36 -2.30 8.01
N LYS A 115 -8.72 -3.29 8.85
CA LYS A 115 -9.80 -4.24 8.57
C LYS A 115 -11.12 -3.55 8.27
N ILE A 116 -11.47 -2.50 9.00
CA ILE A 116 -12.76 -1.81 8.83
C ILE A 116 -12.66 -0.63 7.84
N LEU A 117 -11.53 0.07 7.80
CA LEU A 117 -11.44 1.37 7.12
C LEU A 117 -10.78 1.37 5.74
N MET A 118 -10.17 0.26 5.32
CA MET A 118 -9.49 0.14 4.03
C MET A 118 -9.81 -1.16 3.27
N GLY A 119 -10.26 -2.20 3.97
CA GLY A 119 -10.35 -3.56 3.43
C GLY A 119 -9.04 -4.27 3.72
N ALA A 120 -9.08 -5.28 4.58
CA ALA A 120 -7.87 -6.04 4.96
C ALA A 120 -7.40 -6.97 3.83
N VAL A 121 -6.13 -7.37 3.94
CA VAL A 121 -5.54 -8.56 3.30
C VAL A 121 -6.56 -9.71 3.33
N PRO A 122 -6.75 -10.44 2.22
CA PRO A 122 -7.69 -11.56 2.17
C PRO A 122 -7.45 -12.54 3.31
N ARG A 123 -8.53 -12.95 3.97
CA ARG A 123 -8.45 -13.90 5.08
C ARG A 123 -8.86 -15.27 4.63
N LEU A 124 -8.19 -16.28 5.16
CA LEU A 124 -8.60 -17.68 4.98
C LEU A 124 -10.02 -17.89 5.56
N GLN A 125 -10.35 -17.16 6.63
CA GLN A 125 -11.70 -17.13 7.19
C GLN A 125 -12.76 -16.62 6.20
N ASP A 126 -12.39 -15.81 5.20
CA ASP A 126 -13.34 -15.32 4.18
C ASP A 126 -13.76 -16.44 3.20
N ILE A 127 -13.11 -17.60 3.25
CA ILE A 127 -13.43 -18.82 2.49
C ILE A 127 -13.65 -20.03 3.42
N ASP A 128 -14.06 -19.78 4.66
CA ASP A 128 -14.37 -20.79 5.68
C ASP A 128 -13.18 -21.67 6.11
N ILE A 129 -11.96 -21.20 5.91
CA ILE A 129 -10.73 -21.86 6.36
C ILE A 129 -10.25 -21.19 7.66
N LYS A 130 -10.16 -21.96 8.75
CA LYS A 130 -9.71 -21.46 10.04
C LYS A 130 -8.18 -21.39 10.09
N SER A 131 -7.62 -20.22 10.37
CA SER A 131 -6.21 -20.06 10.74
C SER A 131 -6.13 -19.24 12.02
N GLU A 132 -5.51 -19.80 13.07
CA GLU A 132 -5.33 -19.14 14.37
C GLU A 132 -4.23 -18.07 14.34
N SER A 133 -3.34 -18.14 13.34
CA SER A 133 -2.13 -17.32 13.27
C SER A 133 -2.28 -16.06 12.40
N GLN A 134 -3.28 -16.02 11.50
CA GLN A 134 -3.41 -14.97 10.47
C GLN A 134 -3.59 -13.56 11.05
N ASP A 135 -4.24 -13.42 12.22
CA ASP A 135 -4.43 -12.12 12.89
C ASP A 135 -3.28 -11.78 13.86
N ASN A 136 -2.31 -12.68 14.04
CA ASN A 136 -1.16 -12.50 14.95
C ASN A 136 0.02 -11.83 14.24
N VAL A 137 0.08 -10.50 14.33
CA VAL A 137 1.15 -9.67 13.71
C VAL A 137 2.55 -10.07 14.19
N SER A 138 2.71 -10.46 15.46
CA SER A 138 4.02 -10.87 15.98
C SER A 138 4.49 -12.18 15.35
N TRP A 139 3.58 -13.13 15.18
CA TRP A 139 3.86 -14.39 14.50
C TRP A 139 4.17 -14.17 13.02
N PHE A 140 3.39 -13.33 12.33
CA PHE A 140 3.64 -12.95 10.94
C PHE A 140 5.00 -12.30 10.76
N ASN A 141 5.35 -11.32 11.62
CA ASN A 141 6.64 -10.66 11.59
C ASN A 141 7.80 -11.63 11.81
N LYS A 142 7.67 -12.61 12.71
CA LYS A 142 8.71 -13.64 12.94
C LYS A 142 8.98 -14.46 11.68
N ASN A 143 7.92 -14.91 11.00
CA ASN A 143 8.05 -15.67 9.76
C ASN A 143 8.69 -14.82 8.66
N ILE A 144 8.23 -13.58 8.47
CA ILE A 144 8.82 -12.64 7.49
C ILE A 144 10.31 -12.41 7.75
N LEU A 145 10.70 -12.15 9.00
CA LEU A 145 12.10 -11.90 9.33
C LEU A 145 13.00 -13.10 9.02
N THR A 146 12.46 -14.33 9.07
CA THR A 146 13.21 -15.52 8.65
C THR A 146 13.37 -15.55 7.12
N LEU A 147 12.31 -15.22 6.38
CA LEU A 147 12.37 -15.17 4.92
C LEU A 147 13.35 -14.10 4.42
N PHE A 148 13.55 -13.04 5.18
CA PHE A 148 14.42 -11.91 4.82
C PHE A 148 15.82 -12.03 5.40
N ASP A 149 16.22 -13.24 5.82
CA ASP A 149 17.60 -13.51 6.21
C ASP A 149 18.57 -13.24 5.05
N ARG A 150 19.73 -12.66 5.38
CA ARG A 150 20.71 -12.21 4.39
C ARG A 150 21.28 -13.38 3.57
N ALA A 151 21.57 -14.52 4.20
CA ALA A 151 22.14 -15.68 3.50
C ALA A 151 21.13 -16.25 2.50
N ARG A 152 19.86 -16.35 2.90
CA ARG A 152 18.77 -16.75 1.99
C ARG A 152 18.63 -15.78 0.82
N LEU A 153 18.55 -14.48 1.09
CA LEU A 153 18.40 -13.50 0.03
C LEU A 153 19.58 -13.54 -0.97
N SER A 154 20.81 -13.81 -0.48
CA SER A 154 21.99 -13.96 -1.33
C SER A 154 21.88 -15.15 -2.28
N ASP A 155 21.29 -16.26 -1.83
CA ASP A 155 21.05 -17.44 -2.66
C ASP A 155 19.94 -17.21 -3.71
N VAL A 156 18.92 -16.42 -3.37
CA VAL A 156 17.80 -16.11 -4.26
C VAL A 156 18.17 -15.08 -5.34
N LEU A 157 19.10 -14.17 -5.04
CA LEU A 157 19.39 -12.98 -5.85
C LEU A 157 19.72 -13.28 -7.33
N PRO A 158 20.55 -14.29 -7.68
CA PRO A 158 20.82 -14.62 -9.08
C PRO A 158 19.56 -14.96 -9.87
N THR A 159 18.71 -15.85 -9.34
CA THR A 159 17.46 -16.24 -10.01
C THR A 159 16.44 -15.11 -10.06
N LEU A 160 16.46 -14.20 -9.09
CA LEU A 160 15.64 -12.99 -9.12
C LEU A 160 16.03 -12.09 -10.29
N PHE A 161 17.33 -11.87 -10.52
CA PHE A 161 17.82 -11.09 -11.65
C PHE A 161 17.54 -11.76 -13.00
N ASP A 162 17.62 -13.09 -13.09
CA ASP A 162 17.23 -13.83 -14.29
C ASP A 162 15.75 -13.62 -14.64
N ASP A 163 14.86 -13.62 -13.63
CA ASP A 163 13.44 -13.34 -13.83
C ASP A 163 13.20 -11.92 -14.35
N MET A 164 13.94 -10.94 -13.80
CA MET A 164 13.85 -9.55 -14.25
C MET A 164 14.30 -9.43 -15.70
N GLN A 165 15.44 -10.02 -16.04
CA GLN A 165 15.96 -10.01 -17.40
C GLN A 165 14.95 -10.59 -18.40
N LYS A 166 14.38 -11.76 -18.11
CA LYS A 166 13.37 -12.40 -18.98
C LYS A 166 12.17 -11.49 -19.24
N ARG A 167 11.68 -10.80 -18.20
CA ARG A 167 10.57 -9.84 -18.36
C ARG A 167 10.99 -8.62 -19.16
N MET A 168 12.18 -8.07 -18.91
CA MET A 168 12.68 -6.88 -19.59
C MET A 168 13.05 -7.14 -21.06
N ASP A 169 13.46 -8.36 -21.41
CA ASP A 169 13.71 -8.77 -22.79
C ASP A 169 12.44 -8.73 -23.64
N SER A 170 11.27 -9.00 -23.04
CA SER A 170 9.99 -8.93 -23.74
C SER A 170 9.61 -7.51 -24.20
N TRP A 171 10.27 -6.47 -23.67
CA TRP A 171 10.03 -5.08 -24.07
C TRP A 171 10.72 -4.72 -25.39
N GLY A 172 11.69 -5.51 -25.85
CA GLY A 172 12.49 -5.22 -27.03
C GLY A 172 13.66 -4.26 -26.78
N LYS A 173 14.32 -3.83 -27.86
CA LYS A 173 15.52 -2.96 -27.79
C LYS A 173 15.21 -1.50 -27.54
N GLU A 174 14.09 -1.03 -28.05
CA GLU A 174 13.59 0.34 -27.87
C GLU A 174 12.08 0.33 -27.95
N GLY A 175 11.44 1.29 -27.30
CA GLY A 175 9.98 1.36 -27.29
C GLY A 175 9.44 2.27 -26.22
N ARG A 176 8.22 1.98 -25.80
CA ARG A 176 7.50 2.73 -24.78
C ARG A 176 6.80 1.77 -23.82
N ILE A 177 7.00 1.96 -22.53
CA ILE A 177 6.32 1.20 -21.47
C ILE A 177 5.43 2.11 -20.63
N ASP A 178 4.31 1.56 -20.14
CA ASP A 178 3.58 2.14 -18.99
C ASP A 178 4.32 1.72 -17.71
N PRO A 179 4.96 2.65 -16.96
CA PRO A 179 5.66 2.30 -15.73
C PRO A 179 4.71 1.69 -14.69
N PHE A 180 3.47 2.18 -14.58
CA PHE A 180 2.47 1.69 -13.62
C PHE A 180 1.87 0.33 -14.00
N LYS A 181 2.32 -0.26 -15.11
CA LYS A 181 2.12 -1.66 -15.48
C LYS A 181 3.43 -2.43 -15.42
N HIS A 182 4.42 -2.05 -16.22
CA HIS A 182 5.59 -2.88 -16.48
C HIS A 182 6.55 -2.92 -15.29
N VAL A 183 6.70 -1.81 -14.54
CA VAL A 183 7.49 -1.82 -13.30
C VAL A 183 6.75 -2.60 -12.20
N TYR A 184 5.42 -2.54 -12.17
CA TYR A 184 4.61 -3.40 -11.29
C TYR A 184 4.76 -4.88 -11.62
N ASP A 185 4.85 -5.24 -12.90
CA ASP A 185 5.08 -6.62 -13.34
C ASP A 185 6.45 -7.12 -12.84
N LEU A 186 7.49 -6.25 -12.82
CA LEU A 186 8.79 -6.56 -12.22
C LEU A 186 8.69 -6.72 -10.70
N VAL A 187 8.10 -5.75 -10.00
CA VAL A 187 7.94 -5.79 -8.54
C VAL A 187 7.16 -7.03 -8.11
N PHE A 188 6.05 -7.33 -8.78
CA PHE A 188 5.25 -8.52 -8.49
C PHE A 188 6.05 -9.80 -8.67
N GLN A 189 6.83 -9.90 -9.75
CA GLN A 189 7.71 -11.04 -10.00
C GLN A 189 8.79 -11.20 -8.92
N MET A 190 9.47 -10.12 -8.52
CA MET A 190 10.47 -10.16 -7.43
C MET A 190 9.83 -10.60 -6.11
N THR A 191 8.66 -10.04 -5.78
CA THR A 191 7.95 -10.40 -4.56
C THR A 191 7.52 -11.87 -4.57
N VAL A 192 7.02 -12.39 -5.70
CA VAL A 192 6.67 -13.83 -5.82
C VAL A 192 7.91 -14.71 -5.68
N ARG A 193 9.03 -14.37 -6.33
CA ARG A 193 10.32 -15.07 -6.17
C ARG A 193 10.77 -15.13 -4.71
N MET A 194 10.69 -14.02 -4.00
CA MET A 194 11.14 -13.96 -2.61
C MET A 194 10.17 -14.61 -1.62
N ALA A 195 8.87 -14.60 -1.91
CA ALA A 195 7.83 -15.05 -0.99
C ALA A 195 7.34 -16.47 -1.25
N THR A 196 7.67 -17.11 -2.37
CA THR A 196 7.09 -18.41 -2.76
C THR A 196 8.15 -19.48 -3.00
N CYS A 197 8.11 -20.14 -4.17
CA CYS A 197 9.05 -21.16 -4.63
C CYS A 197 9.47 -20.91 -6.07
N ARG A 198 10.55 -21.57 -6.50
CA ARG A 198 11.06 -21.45 -7.86
C ARG A 198 10.08 -21.90 -8.92
N GLU A 199 9.30 -22.95 -8.68
CA GLU A 199 8.36 -23.53 -9.63
C GLU A 199 7.29 -22.50 -10.00
N LEU A 200 6.69 -21.85 -8.99
CA LEU A 200 5.73 -20.78 -9.21
C LEU A 200 6.36 -19.55 -9.84
N SER A 201 7.51 -19.09 -9.33
CA SER A 201 8.13 -17.85 -9.81
C SER A 201 8.70 -17.96 -11.22
N THR A 202 9.20 -19.13 -11.66
CA THR A 202 9.65 -19.31 -13.07
C THR A 202 8.51 -19.53 -14.07
N ASP A 203 7.33 -19.92 -13.60
CA ASP A 203 6.14 -20.10 -14.45
C ASP A 203 5.45 -18.75 -14.66
N LEU A 204 5.76 -18.08 -15.78
CA LEU A 204 5.20 -16.77 -16.11
C LEU A 204 3.67 -16.77 -16.22
N ASP A 205 3.05 -17.87 -16.62
CA ASP A 205 1.60 -17.99 -16.71
C ASP A 205 0.98 -18.08 -15.31
N ALA A 206 1.59 -18.86 -14.41
CA ALA A 206 1.17 -18.93 -13.02
C ALA A 206 1.36 -17.58 -12.30
N VAL A 207 2.49 -16.89 -12.51
CA VAL A 207 2.69 -15.53 -11.96
C VAL A 207 1.66 -14.56 -12.50
N THR A 208 1.40 -14.57 -13.82
CA THR A 208 0.40 -13.69 -14.45
C THR A 208 -1.00 -13.97 -13.92
N ARG A 209 -1.36 -15.24 -13.73
CA ARG A 209 -2.62 -15.65 -13.13
C ARG A 209 -2.73 -15.16 -11.69
N LEU A 210 -1.68 -15.34 -10.88
CA LEU A 210 -1.64 -14.87 -9.49
C LEU A 210 -1.79 -13.34 -9.43
N GLN A 211 -1.12 -12.62 -10.33
CA GLN A 211 -1.21 -11.16 -10.43
C GLN A 211 -2.61 -10.69 -10.85
N GLY A 212 -3.27 -11.39 -11.77
CA GLY A 212 -4.65 -11.09 -12.16
C GLY A 212 -5.63 -11.27 -11.01
N LEU A 213 -5.48 -12.35 -10.23
CA LEU A 213 -6.27 -12.59 -9.03
C LEU A 213 -5.99 -11.54 -7.95
N TYR A 214 -4.72 -11.20 -7.73
CA TYR A 214 -4.30 -10.13 -6.83
C TYR A 214 -5.00 -8.81 -7.15
N TRP A 215 -4.94 -8.34 -8.40
CA TRP A 215 -5.57 -7.07 -8.79
C TRP A 215 -7.10 -7.13 -8.77
N THR A 216 -7.70 -8.28 -9.06
CA THR A 216 -9.15 -8.49 -8.91
C THR A 216 -9.58 -8.30 -7.46
N LEU A 217 -8.79 -8.85 -6.54
CA LEU A 217 -9.04 -8.75 -5.11
C LEU A 217 -8.82 -7.33 -4.59
N GLU A 218 -7.72 -6.68 -4.96
CA GLU A 218 -7.45 -5.27 -4.62
C GLU A 218 -8.61 -4.36 -5.07
N LYS A 219 -9.05 -4.49 -6.33
CA LYS A 219 -10.16 -3.69 -6.88
C LYS A 219 -11.53 -4.05 -6.28
N SER A 220 -11.65 -5.18 -5.61
CA SER A 220 -12.88 -5.58 -4.93
C SER A 220 -13.15 -4.79 -3.64
N ALA A 221 -12.14 -4.12 -3.07
CA ALA A 221 -12.25 -3.27 -1.89
C ALA A 221 -12.95 -1.93 -2.17
N THR A 222 -14.17 -2.01 -2.68
CA THR A 222 -15.04 -0.87 -3.00
C THR A 222 -15.71 -0.30 -1.74
N PRO A 223 -16.12 0.98 -1.73
CA PRO A 223 -16.90 1.55 -0.62
C PRO A 223 -18.12 0.70 -0.26
N THR A 224 -18.82 0.17 -1.26
CA THR A 224 -19.97 -0.72 -1.06
C THR A 224 -19.56 -2.01 -0.34
N SER A 225 -18.46 -2.65 -0.74
CA SER A 225 -17.99 -3.89 -0.08
C SER A 225 -17.55 -3.68 1.37
N LEU A 226 -17.00 -2.49 1.68
CA LEU A 226 -16.51 -2.13 3.01
C LEU A 226 -17.65 -1.73 3.94
N LEU A 227 -18.61 -0.94 3.43
CA LEU A 227 -19.73 -0.44 4.21
C LEU A 227 -20.89 -1.45 4.30
N LEU A 228 -21.05 -2.33 3.32
CA LEU A 228 -22.15 -3.29 3.24
C LEU A 228 -21.60 -4.70 2.92
N PRO A 229 -20.82 -5.33 3.82
CA PRO A 229 -20.17 -6.62 3.55
C PRO A 229 -21.16 -7.78 3.31
N TRP A 230 -22.41 -7.63 3.76
CA TRP A 230 -23.49 -8.59 3.51
C TRP A 230 -24.06 -8.49 2.08
N PHE A 231 -23.85 -7.38 1.38
CA PHE A 231 -24.46 -7.13 0.08
C PHE A 231 -23.88 -8.06 -1.01
N PRO A 232 -24.69 -8.86 -1.71
CA PRO A 232 -24.23 -9.82 -2.73
C PRO A 232 -23.93 -9.13 -4.07
N GLY A 233 -23.09 -8.10 -4.04
CA GLY A 233 -22.70 -7.33 -5.23
C GLY A 233 -21.52 -7.94 -6.00
N PRO A 234 -21.21 -7.41 -7.20
CA PRO A 234 -20.09 -7.86 -8.02
C PRO A 234 -18.75 -7.87 -7.27
N ALA A 235 -18.50 -6.83 -6.46
CA ALA A 235 -17.29 -6.70 -5.66
C ALA A 235 -17.12 -7.86 -4.67
N LYS A 236 -18.20 -8.27 -3.97
CA LYS A 236 -18.15 -9.41 -3.05
C LYS A 236 -17.86 -10.72 -3.79
N ARG A 237 -18.52 -10.95 -4.92
CA ARG A 237 -18.27 -12.14 -5.76
C ARG A 237 -16.83 -12.17 -6.28
N GLN A 238 -16.31 -11.04 -6.75
CA GLN A 238 -14.93 -10.92 -7.21
C GLN A 238 -13.94 -11.18 -6.07
N LYS A 239 -14.20 -10.65 -4.88
CA LYS A 239 -13.42 -10.92 -3.67
C LYS A 239 -13.35 -12.42 -3.38
N GLU A 240 -14.50 -13.10 -3.36
CA GLU A 240 -14.59 -14.53 -3.07
C GLU A 240 -13.88 -15.38 -4.14
N VAL A 241 -14.11 -15.09 -5.42
CA VAL A 241 -13.48 -15.80 -6.54
C VAL A 241 -11.96 -15.62 -6.52
N ALA A 242 -11.49 -14.38 -6.33
CA ALA A 242 -10.07 -14.09 -6.27
C ALA A 242 -9.38 -14.74 -5.07
N THR A 243 -10.02 -14.68 -3.88
CA THR A 243 -9.49 -15.31 -2.67
C THR A 243 -9.37 -16.83 -2.83
N LYS A 244 -10.39 -17.49 -3.37
CA LYS A 244 -10.36 -18.93 -3.66
C LYS A 244 -9.31 -19.28 -4.72
N GLY A 245 -9.19 -18.47 -5.76
CA GLY A 245 -8.19 -18.66 -6.82
C GLY A 245 -6.76 -18.53 -6.31
N ILE A 246 -6.48 -17.54 -5.47
CA ILE A 246 -5.16 -17.34 -4.84
C ILE A 246 -4.86 -18.53 -3.93
N TYR A 247 -5.80 -18.92 -3.07
CA TYR A 247 -5.62 -20.05 -2.16
C TYR A 247 -5.31 -21.33 -2.93
N ALA A 248 -6.15 -21.71 -3.91
CA ALA A 248 -5.98 -22.93 -4.68
C ALA A 248 -4.65 -22.95 -5.46
N LEU A 249 -4.24 -21.81 -6.01
CA LEU A 249 -2.97 -21.71 -6.73
C LEU A 249 -1.79 -21.89 -5.78
N LEU A 250 -1.78 -21.19 -4.64
CA LEU A 250 -0.68 -21.29 -3.69
C LEU A 250 -0.64 -22.67 -3.01
N ASP A 251 -1.79 -23.23 -2.64
CA ASP A 251 -1.89 -24.56 -2.04
C ASP A 251 -1.30 -25.65 -2.95
N HIS A 252 -1.57 -25.58 -4.26
CA HIS A 252 -0.94 -26.47 -5.23
C HIS A 252 0.60 -26.43 -5.18
N PHE A 253 1.20 -25.25 -5.09
CA PHE A 253 2.66 -25.12 -5.01
C PHE A 253 3.22 -25.48 -3.63
N VAL A 254 2.46 -25.26 -2.55
CA VAL A 254 2.84 -25.74 -1.23
C VAL A 254 2.87 -27.27 -1.20
N GLU A 255 1.87 -27.94 -1.77
CA GLU A 255 1.85 -29.40 -1.87
C GLU A 255 2.96 -29.94 -2.77
N CYS A 256 3.20 -29.29 -3.92
CA CYS A 256 4.32 -29.62 -4.80
C CYS A 256 5.65 -29.64 -4.03
N ARG A 257 5.93 -28.59 -3.24
CA ARG A 257 7.14 -28.50 -2.41
C ARG A 257 7.14 -29.48 -1.24
N ARG A 258 5.99 -29.76 -0.62
CA ARG A 258 5.88 -30.73 0.48
C ARG A 258 6.28 -32.14 0.05
N THR A 259 5.98 -32.51 -1.20
CA THR A 259 6.34 -33.81 -1.78
C THR A 259 7.68 -33.82 -2.52
N ALA A 260 8.41 -32.69 -2.53
CA ALA A 260 9.68 -32.60 -3.22
C ALA A 260 10.78 -33.36 -2.45
N ASP A 261 11.65 -34.07 -3.19
CA ASP A 261 12.72 -34.87 -2.60
C ASP A 261 13.82 -34.01 -1.94
N VAL A 262 14.03 -32.78 -2.45
CA VAL A 262 15.13 -31.91 -2.04
C VAL A 262 14.60 -30.54 -1.62
N PRO A 263 14.78 -30.14 -0.35
CA PRO A 263 14.43 -28.80 0.08
C PRO A 263 15.40 -27.76 -0.51
N THR A 264 14.89 -26.57 -0.77
CA THR A 264 15.61 -25.40 -1.26
C THR A 264 15.61 -24.29 -0.21
N SER A 265 16.26 -23.17 -0.52
CA SER A 265 16.17 -21.93 0.25
C SER A 265 14.88 -21.14 -0.01
N ASP A 266 13.97 -21.65 -0.84
CA ASP A 266 12.73 -20.96 -1.18
C ASP A 266 11.83 -20.77 0.06
N ALA A 267 10.94 -19.77 0.02
CA ALA A 267 10.19 -19.39 1.20
C ALA A 267 9.24 -20.48 1.67
N ILE A 268 8.62 -21.21 0.75
CA ILE A 268 7.74 -22.34 1.09
C ILE A 268 8.50 -23.39 1.91
N ASP A 269 9.71 -23.76 1.48
CA ASP A 269 10.52 -24.77 2.14
C ASP A 269 11.04 -24.31 3.51
N VAL A 270 11.44 -23.04 3.61
CA VAL A 270 11.80 -22.43 4.90
C VAL A 270 10.62 -22.50 5.86
N LEU A 271 9.40 -22.16 5.42
CA LEU A 271 8.22 -22.21 6.27
C LEU A 271 7.80 -23.65 6.61
N LEU A 272 7.95 -24.60 5.68
CA LEU A 272 7.74 -26.02 5.92
C LEU A 272 8.70 -26.54 7.00
N SER A 273 9.98 -26.16 6.93
CA SER A 273 11.01 -26.57 7.91
C SER A 273 10.72 -26.06 9.33
N GLN A 274 9.94 -24.97 9.45
CA GLN A 274 9.48 -24.43 10.73
C GLN A 274 8.22 -25.12 11.28
N GLY A 275 7.72 -26.15 10.60
CA GLY A 275 6.53 -26.89 11.00
C GLY A 275 5.21 -26.18 10.69
N ASN A 276 5.21 -25.20 9.77
CA ASN A 276 3.97 -24.57 9.35
C ASN A 276 3.15 -25.52 8.45
N ASP A 277 1.84 -25.56 8.70
CA ASP A 277 0.87 -26.18 7.79
C ASP A 277 0.63 -25.30 6.54
N ASN A 278 -0.09 -25.82 5.55
CA ASN A 278 -0.38 -25.10 4.30
C ASN A 278 -1.10 -23.78 4.55
N GLN A 279 -2.05 -23.76 5.49
CA GLN A 279 -2.85 -22.58 5.77
C GLN A 279 -1.98 -21.44 6.29
N ASN A 280 -1.09 -21.74 7.23
CA ASN A 280 -0.14 -20.78 7.78
C ASN A 280 0.88 -20.34 6.73
N ILE A 281 1.40 -21.25 5.90
CA ILE A 281 2.30 -20.91 4.79
C ILE A 281 1.60 -19.94 3.84
N ILE A 282 0.40 -20.28 3.35
CA ILE A 282 -0.37 -19.44 2.44
C ILE A 282 -0.68 -18.09 3.08
N ALA A 283 -1.04 -18.05 4.37
CA ALA A 283 -1.30 -16.79 5.07
C ALA A 283 -0.07 -15.87 5.10
N VAL A 284 1.14 -16.42 5.34
CA VAL A 284 2.40 -15.66 5.28
C VAL A 284 2.65 -15.15 3.87
N ILE A 285 2.56 -16.03 2.85
CA ILE A 285 2.81 -15.68 1.44
C ILE A 285 1.88 -14.55 0.98
N VAL A 286 0.58 -14.71 1.21
CA VAL A 286 -0.44 -13.73 0.85
C VAL A 286 -0.18 -12.41 1.58
N GLY A 287 0.16 -12.46 2.88
CA GLY A 287 0.51 -11.27 3.64
C GLY A 287 1.73 -10.53 3.05
N VAL A 288 2.78 -11.26 2.64
CA VAL A 288 3.97 -10.67 2.01
C VAL A 288 3.63 -10.04 0.66
N ILE A 289 2.89 -10.73 -0.21
CA ILE A 289 2.52 -10.22 -1.55
C ILE A 289 1.69 -8.94 -1.41
N PHE A 290 0.66 -8.92 -0.56
CA PHE A 290 -0.20 -7.75 -0.37
C PHE A 290 0.51 -6.58 0.33
N ALA A 291 1.43 -6.84 1.25
CA ALA A 291 2.19 -5.78 1.90
C ALA A 291 3.29 -5.19 1.00
N GLY A 292 3.91 -6.02 0.15
CA GLY A 292 5.10 -5.67 -0.63
C GLY A 292 4.80 -5.00 -1.96
N VAL A 293 3.77 -5.42 -2.69
CA VAL A 293 3.61 -5.05 -4.11
C VAL A 293 3.24 -3.57 -4.31
N ILE A 294 2.19 -3.08 -3.64
CA ILE A 294 1.65 -1.73 -3.89
C ILE A 294 2.70 -0.66 -3.60
N ASN A 295 3.23 -0.62 -2.38
CA ASN A 295 4.11 0.48 -1.97
C ASN A 295 5.46 0.43 -2.71
N THR A 296 6.08 -0.75 -2.86
CA THR A 296 7.31 -0.90 -3.66
C THR A 296 7.07 -0.49 -5.11
N GLY A 297 5.94 -0.89 -5.71
CA GLY A 297 5.55 -0.50 -7.06
C GLY A 297 5.40 1.01 -7.24
N ILE A 298 4.67 1.68 -6.34
CA ILE A 298 4.51 3.14 -6.34
C ILE A 298 5.88 3.82 -6.31
N VAL A 299 6.72 3.45 -5.34
CA VAL A 299 8.01 4.11 -5.12
C VAL A 299 8.94 3.87 -6.30
N SER A 300 9.04 2.64 -6.82
CA SER A 300 9.85 2.34 -7.99
C SER A 300 9.42 3.14 -9.22
N CYS A 301 8.11 3.21 -9.52
CA CYS A 301 7.60 4.01 -10.63
C CYS A 301 7.96 5.49 -10.46
N TRP A 302 7.62 6.06 -9.31
CA TRP A 302 7.82 7.49 -9.07
C TRP A 302 9.29 7.88 -8.96
N THR A 303 10.17 7.02 -8.42
CA THR A 303 11.61 7.27 -8.43
C THR A 303 12.13 7.39 -9.87
N LEU A 304 11.75 6.47 -10.77
CA LEU A 304 12.15 6.56 -12.17
C LEU A 304 11.64 7.86 -12.83
N LEU A 305 10.40 8.26 -12.54
CA LEU A 305 9.78 9.48 -13.02
C LEU A 305 10.48 10.74 -12.49
N PHE A 306 10.77 10.83 -11.19
CA PHE A 306 11.50 11.96 -10.61
C PHE A 306 12.88 12.10 -11.24
N LEU A 307 13.59 10.99 -11.47
CA LEU A 307 14.93 11.03 -12.08
C LEU A 307 14.92 11.55 -13.52
N THR A 308 13.85 11.41 -14.30
CA THR A 308 13.82 12.02 -15.66
C THR A 308 13.79 13.54 -15.62
N HIS A 309 13.18 14.14 -14.59
CA HIS A 309 13.09 15.59 -14.43
C HIS A 309 14.17 16.18 -13.52
N ASN A 310 15.08 15.34 -13.01
CA ASN A 310 16.16 15.75 -12.11
C ASN A 310 17.50 15.17 -12.61
N PRO A 311 18.04 15.69 -13.73
CA PRO A 311 19.21 15.12 -14.41
C PRO A 311 20.45 15.06 -13.51
N GLU A 312 20.62 16.02 -12.60
CA GLU A 312 21.71 16.00 -11.62
C GLU A 312 21.63 14.78 -10.69
N TRP A 313 20.44 14.49 -10.15
CA TRP A 313 20.22 13.32 -9.30
C TRP A 313 20.29 12.02 -10.11
N LYS A 314 19.78 12.01 -11.35
CA LYS A 314 19.92 10.87 -12.26
C LYS A 314 21.39 10.52 -12.48
N GLN A 315 22.23 11.51 -12.76
CA GLN A 315 23.66 11.31 -12.96
C GLN A 315 24.37 10.85 -11.69
N LYS A 316 24.01 11.38 -10.50
CA LYS A 316 24.58 10.92 -9.23
C LYS A 316 24.22 9.45 -8.96
N VAL A 317 22.96 9.05 -9.18
CA VAL A 317 22.52 7.66 -9.04
C VAL A 317 23.21 6.74 -10.05
N GLU A 318 23.33 7.18 -11.31
CA GLU A 318 24.04 6.41 -12.34
C GLU A 318 25.50 6.15 -11.96
N LYS A 319 26.22 7.20 -11.52
CA LYS A 319 27.60 7.08 -11.05
C LYS A 319 27.72 6.15 -9.84
N GLU A 320 26.77 6.21 -8.90
CA GLU A 320 26.73 5.32 -7.74
C GLU A 320 26.57 3.86 -8.16
N VAL A 321 25.61 3.54 -9.03
CA VAL A 321 25.38 2.17 -9.51
C VAL A 321 26.58 1.67 -10.32
N GLN A 322 27.16 2.49 -11.21
CA GLN A 322 28.37 2.13 -11.96
C GLN A 322 29.55 1.85 -11.03
N SER A 323 29.74 2.66 -9.99
CA SER A 323 30.80 2.46 -8.99
C SER A 323 30.61 1.15 -8.23
N LEU A 324 29.37 0.82 -7.88
CA LEU A 324 29.01 -0.44 -7.22
C LEU A 324 29.37 -1.65 -8.09
N ILE A 325 29.03 -1.59 -9.38
CA ILE A 325 29.39 -2.62 -10.37
C ILE A 325 30.91 -2.75 -10.50
N VAL A 326 31.64 -1.64 -10.64
CA VAL A 326 33.11 -1.64 -10.79
C VAL A 326 33.80 -2.24 -9.57
N LYS A 327 33.29 -1.95 -8.36
CA LYS A 327 33.88 -2.40 -7.10
C LYS A 327 33.65 -3.89 -6.82
N HIS A 328 32.49 -4.41 -7.16
CA HIS A 328 32.07 -5.77 -6.76
C HIS A 328 31.96 -6.77 -7.91
N THR A 329 32.24 -6.36 -9.15
CA THR A 329 32.20 -7.23 -10.34
C THR A 329 33.46 -7.06 -11.18
N ASN A 330 33.80 -8.08 -11.98
CA ASN A 330 34.88 -7.96 -12.95
C ASN A 330 34.45 -7.03 -14.10
N THR A 331 35.10 -5.88 -14.23
CA THR A 331 34.79 -4.87 -15.26
C THR A 331 35.10 -5.33 -16.69
N ILE A 332 35.92 -6.36 -16.85
CA ILE A 332 36.27 -6.99 -18.14
C ILE A 332 35.30 -8.15 -18.44
N SER A 333 34.42 -8.51 -17.51
CA SER A 333 33.45 -9.59 -17.71
C SER A 333 32.53 -9.28 -18.89
N SER A 334 32.39 -10.25 -19.79
CA SER A 334 31.40 -10.25 -20.86
C SER A 334 30.05 -10.82 -20.41
N GLU A 335 29.88 -11.08 -19.11
CA GLU A 335 28.60 -11.52 -18.57
C GLU A 335 27.53 -10.44 -18.77
N PRO A 336 26.28 -10.86 -19.05
CA PRO A 336 25.14 -9.96 -19.10
C PRO A 336 24.99 -9.10 -17.84
N LEU A 337 24.44 -7.89 -18.01
CA LEU A 337 24.28 -6.92 -16.92
C LEU A 337 23.58 -7.50 -15.68
N HIS A 338 22.51 -8.28 -15.86
CA HIS A 338 21.76 -8.88 -14.75
C HIS A 338 22.61 -9.84 -13.89
N GLN A 339 23.52 -10.61 -14.51
CA GLN A 339 24.43 -11.52 -13.79
C GLN A 339 25.48 -10.75 -13.00
N ARG A 340 26.01 -9.67 -13.59
CA ARG A 340 26.95 -8.78 -12.90
C ARG A 340 26.29 -8.12 -11.68
N LEU A 341 25.06 -7.63 -11.83
CA LEU A 341 24.29 -7.07 -10.72
C LEU A 341 23.97 -8.11 -9.64
N ALA A 342 23.68 -9.35 -10.04
CA ALA A 342 23.44 -10.46 -9.10
C ALA A 342 24.67 -10.84 -8.27
N ALA A 343 25.88 -10.66 -8.80
CA ALA A 343 27.13 -10.94 -8.09
C ALA A 343 27.44 -9.92 -6.97
N ILE A 344 26.77 -8.76 -6.97
CA ILE A 344 26.97 -7.72 -5.95
C ILE A 344 26.41 -8.22 -4.60
N PRO A 345 27.21 -8.26 -3.52
CA PRO A 345 26.74 -8.71 -2.21
C PRO A 345 25.58 -7.86 -1.68
N ILE A 346 24.65 -8.48 -0.96
CA ILE A 346 23.49 -7.78 -0.39
C ILE A 346 23.90 -6.65 0.55
N SER A 347 24.97 -6.82 1.33
CA SER A 347 25.49 -5.75 2.19
C SER A 347 25.91 -4.52 1.39
N ALA A 348 26.43 -4.70 0.17
CA ALA A 348 26.78 -3.58 -0.69
C ALA A 348 25.53 -2.86 -1.22
N TRP A 349 24.49 -3.61 -1.62
CA TRP A 349 23.18 -3.03 -1.93
C TRP A 349 22.58 -2.25 -0.74
N GLU A 350 22.78 -2.72 0.49
CA GLU A 350 22.27 -2.07 1.70
C GLU A 350 23.05 -0.79 2.03
N ASP A 351 24.39 -0.90 2.12
CA ASP A 351 25.25 0.07 2.80
C ASP A 351 26.00 1.01 1.84
N GLU A 352 26.14 0.65 0.55
CA GLU A 352 26.96 1.39 -0.43
C GLU A 352 26.13 2.12 -1.50
N MET A 353 24.86 2.38 -1.22
CA MET A 353 23.97 3.18 -2.10
C MET A 353 23.29 4.36 -1.38
N PRO A 354 24.05 5.27 -0.73
CA PRO A 354 23.48 6.41 0.01
C PRO A 354 22.73 7.42 -0.86
N VAL A 355 23.17 7.67 -2.11
CA VAL A 355 22.54 8.62 -3.03
C VAL A 355 21.15 8.11 -3.42
N LEU A 356 21.07 6.89 -3.93
CA LEU A 356 19.77 6.29 -4.23
C LEU A 356 18.92 6.13 -2.96
N GLY A 357 19.57 5.90 -1.81
CA GLY A 357 18.93 5.91 -0.49
C GLY A 357 18.13 7.19 -0.21
N VAL A 358 18.72 8.37 -0.40
CA VAL A 358 18.02 9.66 -0.19
C VAL A 358 17.00 9.97 -1.28
N VAL A 359 17.25 9.55 -2.53
CA VAL A 359 16.29 9.66 -3.65
C VAL A 359 15.01 8.85 -3.38
N ILE A 360 15.15 7.60 -2.93
CA ILE A 360 14.02 6.75 -2.53
C ILE A 360 13.28 7.38 -1.35
N ARG A 361 14.04 7.90 -0.37
CA ARG A 361 13.48 8.55 0.81
C ARG A 361 12.61 9.75 0.44
N GLU A 362 13.09 10.60 -0.47
CA GLU A 362 12.35 11.77 -0.96
C GLU A 362 11.14 11.37 -1.81
N THR A 363 11.31 10.34 -2.66
CA THR A 363 10.21 9.80 -3.45
C THR A 363 9.06 9.40 -2.53
N ILE A 364 9.33 8.61 -1.49
CA ILE A 364 8.32 8.18 -0.51
C ILE A 364 7.61 9.37 0.15
N ARG A 365 8.37 10.38 0.58
CA ARG A 365 7.80 11.59 1.22
C ARG A 365 6.79 12.29 0.29
N LEU A 366 7.07 12.33 -1.00
CA LEU A 366 6.19 13.01 -1.95
C LEU A 366 5.01 12.15 -2.41
N VAL A 367 5.11 10.82 -2.44
CA VAL A 367 4.08 9.99 -3.11
C VAL A 367 3.24 9.15 -2.15
N LEU A 368 3.74 8.78 -0.97
CA LEU A 368 3.02 7.95 0.01
C LEU A 368 2.29 8.81 1.05
N ASN A 369 1.44 9.72 0.57
CA ASN A 369 0.71 10.71 1.38
C ASN A 369 -0.72 10.26 1.78
N GLY A 370 -0.89 8.95 1.99
CA GLY A 370 -2.15 8.35 2.44
C GLY A 370 -2.48 8.63 3.91
N ALA A 371 -3.25 7.73 4.53
CA ALA A 371 -3.62 7.83 5.94
C ALA A 371 -3.32 6.54 6.69
N ALA A 372 -2.75 6.65 7.88
CA ALA A 372 -2.57 5.54 8.80
C ALA A 372 -3.85 5.32 9.61
N LEU A 373 -4.22 4.06 9.84
CA LEU A 373 -5.49 3.66 10.42
C LEU A 373 -5.25 2.79 11.67
N ARG A 374 -5.93 3.13 12.77
CA ARG A 374 -5.84 2.42 14.06
C ARG A 374 -7.20 2.32 14.73
N ARG A 375 -7.39 1.32 15.58
CA ARG A 375 -8.49 1.26 16.56
C ARG A 375 -7.95 1.43 17.97
N ASN A 376 -8.56 2.30 18.76
CA ASN A 376 -8.29 2.38 20.19
C ASN A 376 -8.95 1.19 20.89
N VAL A 377 -8.16 0.27 21.43
CA VAL A 377 -8.63 -0.95 22.09
C VAL A 377 -8.45 -0.91 23.61
N HIS A 378 -7.76 0.10 24.16
CA HIS A 378 -7.46 0.18 25.59
C HIS A 378 -7.77 1.58 26.15
N GLY A 379 -8.76 1.64 27.04
CA GLY A 379 -9.11 2.87 27.78
C GLY A 379 -9.48 4.06 26.90
N ASP A 380 -9.74 5.19 27.55
CA ASP A 380 -9.91 6.47 26.87
C ASP A 380 -8.53 7.10 26.63
N LEU A 381 -8.36 7.74 25.47
CA LEU A 381 -7.09 8.32 25.03
C LEU A 381 -7.14 9.84 25.06
N HIS A 382 -6.10 10.46 25.62
CA HIS A 382 -5.87 11.90 25.49
C HIS A 382 -4.99 12.13 24.27
N MET A 383 -5.51 12.82 23.25
CA MET A 383 -4.81 13.10 22.00
C MET A 383 -5.32 14.42 21.41
N ALA A 384 -4.43 15.26 20.89
CA ALA A 384 -4.76 16.57 20.34
C ALA A 384 -5.61 17.44 21.29
N GLY A 385 -5.34 17.37 22.60
CA GLY A 385 -6.09 18.11 23.63
C GLY A 385 -7.53 17.62 23.88
N LYS A 386 -7.93 16.46 23.33
CA LYS A 386 -9.28 15.90 23.44
C LYS A 386 -9.24 14.46 23.94
N ILE A 387 -10.39 13.96 24.40
CA ILE A 387 -10.56 12.56 24.81
C ILE A 387 -11.16 11.76 23.66
N ILE A 388 -10.48 10.70 23.24
CA ILE A 388 -10.94 9.72 22.26
C ILE A 388 -11.37 8.45 23.03
N PRO A 389 -12.67 8.14 23.07
CA PRO A 389 -13.18 6.99 23.80
C PRO A 389 -12.59 5.65 23.36
N LYS A 390 -12.55 4.68 24.27
CA LYS A 390 -12.28 3.27 23.93
C LYS A 390 -13.20 2.79 22.80
N GLY A 391 -12.64 2.06 21.85
CA GLY A 391 -13.36 1.43 20.74
C GLY A 391 -13.48 2.30 19.49
N ASN A 392 -13.20 3.60 19.59
CA ASN A 392 -13.14 4.50 18.44
C ASN A 392 -11.94 4.20 17.55
N PHE A 393 -12.09 4.52 16.27
CA PHE A 393 -11.01 4.49 15.30
C PHE A 393 -10.30 5.83 15.27
N VAL A 394 -9.01 5.81 14.95
CA VAL A 394 -8.21 7.02 14.75
C VAL A 394 -7.51 6.93 13.40
N THR A 395 -7.49 8.04 12.68
CA THR A 395 -6.80 8.18 11.40
C THR A 395 -5.86 9.37 11.43
N TYR A 396 -4.62 9.16 10.97
CA TYR A 396 -3.60 10.20 10.85
C TYR A 396 -3.16 10.34 9.38
N PRO A 397 -3.34 11.50 8.73
CA PRO A 397 -2.88 11.71 7.35
C PRO A 397 -1.35 11.91 7.30
N LEU A 398 -0.65 11.13 6.49
CA LEU A 398 0.81 11.22 6.38
C LEU A 398 1.28 12.56 5.79
N TYR A 399 0.47 13.18 4.94
CA TYR A 399 0.76 14.50 4.37
C TYR A 399 0.96 15.59 5.43
N ASP A 400 0.40 15.43 6.63
CA ASP A 400 0.53 16.40 7.71
C ASP A 400 1.96 16.47 8.26
N ALA A 401 2.75 15.41 8.08
CA ALA A 401 4.18 15.42 8.36
C ALA A 401 4.95 15.67 7.06
N HIS A 402 4.72 14.84 6.05
CA HIS A 402 5.55 14.81 4.84
C HIS A 402 5.48 16.09 4.01
N LEU A 403 4.34 16.79 3.97
CA LEU A 403 4.16 18.01 3.18
C LEU A 403 4.09 19.29 4.05
N ASN A 404 4.56 19.22 5.29
CA ASN A 404 4.52 20.33 6.23
C ASN A 404 5.66 21.32 5.98
N SER A 405 5.33 22.59 5.69
CA SER A 405 6.31 23.66 5.42
C SER A 405 7.12 24.09 6.65
N ASN A 406 6.68 23.76 7.86
CA ASN A 406 7.44 24.03 9.09
C ASN A 406 8.58 23.00 9.26
N ILE A 407 8.41 21.81 8.68
CA ILE A 407 9.40 20.73 8.71
C ILE A 407 10.27 20.81 7.45
N TYR A 408 9.65 20.79 6.28
CA TYR A 408 10.32 20.66 5.00
C TYR A 408 10.30 21.97 4.21
N THR A 409 11.47 22.47 3.83
CA THR A 409 11.59 23.65 2.96
C THR A 409 11.06 23.28 1.57
N ASN A 410 10.21 24.12 0.98
CA ASN A 410 9.50 23.83 -0.27
C ASN A 410 8.92 22.40 -0.29
N PRO A 411 7.93 22.09 0.57
CA PRO A 411 7.56 20.71 0.87
C PRO A 411 6.96 19.95 -0.34
N ASN A 412 6.59 20.64 -1.42
CA ASN A 412 6.06 19.99 -2.62
C ASN A 412 7.12 19.74 -3.70
N GLU A 413 8.36 20.19 -3.49
CA GLU A 413 9.47 20.01 -4.43
C GLU A 413 10.25 18.72 -4.14
N PHE A 414 10.71 18.06 -5.20
CA PHE A 414 11.59 16.91 -5.10
C PHE A 414 13.02 17.38 -4.84
N ASP A 415 13.48 17.16 -3.61
CA ASP A 415 14.79 17.59 -3.16
C ASP A 415 15.37 16.56 -2.18
N PRO A 416 16.13 15.57 -2.69
CA PRO A 416 16.80 14.57 -1.85
C PRO A 416 17.86 15.16 -0.91
N ASP A 417 18.37 16.36 -1.17
CA ASP A 417 19.40 16.99 -0.32
C ASP A 417 18.84 17.41 1.05
N ARG A 418 17.50 17.46 1.21
CA ARG A 418 16.88 17.75 2.52
C ARG A 418 17.23 16.75 3.63
N PHE A 419 17.71 15.57 3.25
CA PHE A 419 18.13 14.52 4.17
C PHE A 419 19.66 14.51 4.39
N SER A 420 20.39 15.47 3.85
CA SER A 420 21.83 15.60 4.07
C SER A 420 22.14 15.92 5.54
N PRO A 421 23.34 15.58 6.03
CA PRO A 421 23.77 15.90 7.39
C PRO A 421 23.69 17.39 7.75
N ASP A 422 23.76 18.28 6.75
CA ASP A 422 23.71 19.73 6.95
C ASP A 422 22.26 20.25 7.12
N ARG A 423 21.27 19.54 6.56
CA ARG A 423 19.87 19.99 6.54
C ARG A 423 18.97 19.21 7.49
N GLU A 424 19.11 17.89 7.55
CA GLU A 424 18.39 16.94 8.41
C GLU A 424 16.93 17.33 8.68
N GLU A 425 16.19 17.76 7.64
CA GLU A 425 14.88 18.40 7.82
C GLU A 425 13.87 17.41 8.45
N ASP A 426 14.06 16.13 8.19
CA ASP A 426 13.31 15.01 8.77
C ASP A 426 13.55 14.75 10.26
N LYS A 427 14.51 15.45 10.88
CA LYS A 427 14.81 15.35 12.31
C LYS A 427 14.33 16.54 13.11
N LYS A 428 13.80 17.59 12.47
CA LYS A 428 13.29 18.80 13.15
C LYS A 428 12.19 18.50 14.16
N GLU A 429 11.35 17.51 13.86
CA GLU A 429 10.26 17.06 14.73
C GLU A 429 10.26 15.53 14.85
N LYS A 430 9.74 15.03 15.98
CA LYS A 430 9.59 13.58 16.14
C LYS A 430 8.59 13.04 15.12
N TYR A 431 9.00 11.99 14.41
CA TYR A 431 8.20 11.36 13.34
C TYR A 431 7.87 12.29 12.17
N ALA A 432 8.72 13.29 11.88
CA ALA A 432 8.62 14.10 10.66
C ALA A 432 8.66 13.25 9.38
N TYR A 433 9.43 12.16 9.37
CA TYR A 433 9.42 11.15 8.31
C TYR A 433 8.69 9.87 8.74
N LEU A 434 7.71 9.46 7.94
CA LEU A 434 6.80 8.32 8.19
C LEU A 434 6.87 7.22 7.11
N GLY A 435 7.85 7.27 6.21
CA GLY A 435 7.88 6.45 5.00
C GLY A 435 8.01 4.94 5.22
N TRP A 436 8.59 4.53 6.34
CA TRP A 436 8.79 3.12 6.70
C TRP A 436 8.02 2.74 7.97
N GLY A 437 6.89 3.40 8.22
CA GLY A 437 6.23 3.36 9.52
C GLY A 437 7.03 4.11 10.59
N ALA A 438 6.50 4.13 11.81
CA ALA A 438 7.10 4.85 12.94
C ALA A 438 6.64 4.24 14.27
N GLY A 439 7.38 4.55 15.34
CA GLY A 439 7.08 4.15 16.72
C GLY A 439 6.91 2.64 16.86
N ARG A 440 5.74 2.21 17.30
CA ARG A 440 5.43 0.79 17.60
C ARG A 440 5.19 -0.08 16.36
N HIS A 441 5.10 0.51 15.19
CA HIS A 441 4.75 -0.20 13.96
C HIS A 441 5.69 0.14 12.81
N PRO A 442 7.01 -0.12 12.95
CA PRO A 442 7.93 0.00 11.83
C PRO A 442 7.63 -1.05 10.76
N CYS A 443 7.98 -0.74 9.51
CA CYS A 443 7.84 -1.66 8.39
C CYS A 443 8.83 -2.82 8.52
N THR A 444 8.30 -4.03 8.78
CA THR A 444 9.09 -5.27 8.87
C THR A 444 9.84 -5.59 7.56
N GLY A 445 9.27 -5.22 6.41
CA GLY A 445 9.84 -5.46 5.08
C GLY A 445 10.75 -4.35 4.56
N MET A 446 11.12 -3.35 5.37
CA MET A 446 11.85 -2.16 4.90
C MET A 446 13.13 -2.50 4.11
N LYS A 447 13.93 -3.47 4.59
CA LYS A 447 15.20 -3.83 3.93
C LYS A 447 14.96 -4.43 2.55
N VAL A 448 14.01 -5.34 2.45
CA VAL A 448 13.65 -6.00 1.18
C VAL A 448 13.00 -5.02 0.21
N ALA A 449 12.08 -4.17 0.66
CA ALA A 449 11.49 -3.14 -0.19
C ALA A 449 12.56 -2.18 -0.76
N LYS A 450 13.53 -1.74 0.07
CA LYS A 450 14.66 -0.95 -0.41
C LYS A 450 15.48 -1.70 -1.44
N LEU A 451 15.75 -2.99 -1.23
CA LEU A 451 16.47 -3.83 -2.18
C LEU A 451 15.73 -3.93 -3.53
N GLU A 452 14.44 -4.26 -3.52
CA GLU A 452 13.61 -4.31 -4.75
C GLU A 452 13.61 -2.98 -5.51
N ILE A 453 13.42 -1.86 -4.81
CA ILE A 453 13.42 -0.53 -5.43
C ILE A 453 14.81 -0.22 -6.03
N LYS A 454 15.89 -0.52 -5.28
CA LYS A 454 17.26 -0.31 -5.75
C LYS A 454 17.58 -1.16 -6.99
N ILE A 455 17.15 -2.43 -7.01
CA ILE A 455 17.32 -3.33 -8.15
C ILE A 455 16.60 -2.78 -9.38
N VAL A 456 15.33 -2.40 -9.24
CA VAL A 456 14.56 -1.81 -10.36
C VAL A 456 15.25 -0.56 -10.88
N VAL A 457 15.60 0.38 -10.00
CA VAL A 457 16.23 1.63 -10.44
C VAL A 457 17.59 1.37 -11.08
N ALA A 458 18.40 0.48 -10.53
CA ALA A 458 19.69 0.10 -11.11
C ALA A 458 19.54 -0.49 -12.52
N LEU A 459 18.64 -1.46 -12.70
CA LEU A 459 18.36 -2.08 -14.00
C LEU A 459 17.97 -1.05 -15.06
N PHE A 460 17.14 -0.06 -14.69
CA PHE A 460 16.75 1.01 -15.61
C PHE A 460 17.88 1.99 -15.89
N ILE A 461 18.56 2.48 -14.85
CA ILE A 461 19.55 3.55 -14.97
C ILE A 461 20.79 3.13 -15.77
N VAL A 462 21.25 1.88 -15.63
CA VAL A 462 22.45 1.41 -16.35
C VAL A 462 22.12 0.53 -17.56
N GLY A 463 20.89 0.01 -17.65
CA GLY A 463 20.44 -0.81 -18.79
C GLY A 463 19.79 0.01 -19.91
N TYR A 464 19.27 1.20 -19.61
CA TYR A 464 18.43 1.96 -20.53
C TYR A 464 18.71 3.46 -20.52
N GLU A 465 18.76 4.05 -21.72
CA GLU A 465 18.39 5.45 -21.90
C GLU A 465 16.87 5.53 -21.85
N TYR A 466 16.33 6.31 -20.91
CA TYR A 466 14.89 6.47 -20.78
C TYR A 466 14.49 7.89 -20.40
N ASP A 467 13.28 8.27 -20.83
CA ASP A 467 12.72 9.59 -20.64
C ASP A 467 11.18 9.56 -20.56
N LEU A 468 10.59 10.58 -19.91
CA LEU A 468 9.16 10.69 -19.69
C LEU A 468 8.46 11.28 -20.91
N VAL A 469 7.49 10.54 -21.45
CA VAL A 469 6.67 10.97 -22.59
C VAL A 469 5.18 10.88 -22.29
N ASP A 470 4.40 11.70 -22.98
CA ASP A 470 2.94 11.65 -22.95
C ASP A 470 2.37 10.50 -23.82
N SER A 471 1.04 10.41 -23.90
CA SER A 471 0.32 9.43 -24.71
C SER A 471 0.60 9.53 -26.21
N SER A 472 1.05 10.69 -26.71
CA SER A 472 1.48 10.90 -28.09
C SER A 472 2.97 10.54 -28.32
N GLY A 473 3.71 10.26 -27.26
CA GLY A 473 5.15 9.96 -27.32
C GLY A 473 6.04 11.21 -27.32
N LYS A 474 5.48 12.39 -27.02
CA LYS A 474 6.22 13.64 -26.92
C LYS A 474 6.80 13.79 -25.51
N HIS A 475 8.01 14.34 -25.41
CA HIS A 475 8.68 14.63 -24.14
C HIS A 475 7.79 15.49 -23.24
N SER A 476 7.59 15.05 -22.00
CA SER A 476 6.79 15.80 -21.01
C SER A 476 7.58 17.01 -20.53
N LYS A 477 6.99 18.21 -20.59
CA LYS A 477 7.66 19.44 -20.10
C LYS A 477 7.63 19.57 -18.57
N SER A 478 6.71 18.87 -17.93
CA SER A 478 6.52 18.93 -16.49
C SER A 478 6.30 17.53 -15.94
N LEU A 479 6.74 17.31 -14.70
CA LEU A 479 6.46 16.08 -14.00
C LEU A 479 4.97 16.04 -13.63
N PRO A 480 4.27 14.91 -13.88
CA PRO A 480 2.91 14.75 -13.38
C PRO A 480 2.87 14.77 -11.84
N LYS A 481 1.69 15.01 -11.28
CA LYS A 481 1.46 14.92 -9.84
C LYS A 481 0.83 13.58 -9.48
N PRO A 482 1.24 12.94 -8.36
CA PRO A 482 0.58 11.73 -7.88
C PRO A 482 -0.86 12.01 -7.48
N ASP A 483 -1.78 11.11 -7.83
CA ASP A 483 -3.13 11.11 -7.26
C ASP A 483 -3.10 10.48 -5.86
N TYR A 484 -3.11 11.32 -4.83
CA TYR A 484 -3.14 10.87 -3.44
C TYR A 484 -4.43 10.14 -3.03
N ASN A 485 -5.47 10.14 -3.88
CA ASN A 485 -6.68 9.35 -3.66
C ASN A 485 -6.61 7.96 -4.30
N ASP A 486 -5.69 7.74 -5.26
CA ASP A 486 -5.36 6.42 -5.76
C ASP A 486 -4.43 5.70 -4.79
N ILE A 487 -5.05 4.98 -3.83
CA ILE A 487 -4.32 4.23 -2.80
C ILE A 487 -3.64 2.96 -3.31
N GLN A 488 -3.90 2.55 -4.56
CA GLN A 488 -3.39 1.30 -5.12
C GLN A 488 -2.13 1.53 -5.95
N GLN A 489 -2.09 2.61 -6.72
CA GLN A 489 -0.98 2.86 -7.64
C GLN A 489 -0.46 4.30 -7.63
N ALA A 490 -1.14 5.23 -6.96
CA ALA A 490 -0.83 6.66 -6.98
C ALA A 490 -0.50 7.16 -8.40
N ARG A 491 -1.30 6.76 -9.40
CA ARG A 491 -1.07 7.13 -10.79
C ARG A 491 -1.07 8.66 -10.96
N PRO A 492 -0.39 9.18 -11.99
CA PRO A 492 -0.50 10.58 -12.41
C PRO A 492 -1.95 11.07 -12.47
N VAL A 493 -2.20 12.25 -11.91
CA VAL A 493 -3.45 12.97 -12.17
C VAL A 493 -3.47 13.43 -13.63
N GLY A 494 -4.55 13.14 -14.36
CA GLY A 494 -4.75 13.55 -15.75
C GLY A 494 -4.37 12.46 -16.74
N GLU A 495 -3.68 12.85 -17.82
CA GLU A 495 -3.32 11.92 -18.90
C GLU A 495 -2.25 10.90 -18.45
N PRO A 496 -2.33 9.64 -18.92
CA PRO A 496 -1.30 8.65 -18.67
C PRO A 496 0.07 9.11 -19.19
N CYS A 497 1.12 8.83 -18.43
CA CYS A 497 2.50 9.02 -18.86
C CYS A 497 3.18 7.68 -19.11
N TYR A 498 4.23 7.71 -19.93
CA TYR A 498 4.99 6.54 -20.32
C TYR A 498 6.49 6.81 -20.23
N LEU A 499 7.29 5.75 -20.12
CA LEU A 499 8.73 5.84 -20.29
C LEU A 499 9.07 5.39 -21.71
N LYS A 500 9.59 6.31 -22.53
CA LYS A 500 10.26 5.96 -23.78
C LYS A 500 11.66 5.48 -23.43
N PHE A 501 12.08 4.33 -23.95
CA PHE A 501 13.36 3.74 -23.61
C PHE A 501 14.12 3.23 -24.83
N LYS A 502 15.44 3.14 -24.69
CA LYS A 502 16.37 2.48 -25.59
C LYS A 502 17.41 1.74 -24.74
N ARG A 503 17.59 0.44 -24.99
CA ARG A 503 18.56 -0.40 -24.28
C ARG A 503 19.97 0.02 -24.66
N VAL A 504 20.81 0.28 -23.67
CA VAL A 504 22.22 0.70 -23.86
C VAL A 504 23.22 -0.43 -23.62
N VAL A 505 22.84 -1.46 -22.87
CA VAL A 505 23.68 -2.63 -22.59
C VAL A 505 22.92 -3.90 -22.98
N ALA A 506 23.52 -4.73 -23.84
CA ALA A 506 22.97 -6.01 -24.28
C ALA A 506 23.10 -7.07 -23.19
#